data_AF-A0AAV3YN60-F1
#
_entry.id   AF-A0AAV3YN60-F1
#
_cell.length_a   1.000
_cell.length_b   1.000
_cell.length_c   1.000
_cell.angle_alpha   90.00
_cell.angle_beta   90.00
_cell.angle_gamma   90.00
#
_symmetry.space_group_name_H-M   'P 1'
#
loop_
_entity.id
_entity.type
_entity.pdbx_description
1 polymer ?
#
loop_
_entity_poly.entity_id
_entity_poly.type
_entity_poly.pdbx_seq_one_letter_code
_entity_poly.pdbx_strand_id
1 'polypeptide(L)'
;MEATKRQRIFLLLALWAVVASTVLISINEKFPTMLSVGYKGRENSNVTQWMKRDTETKSKLSMTMSYNSSKAPAEKKKSSKTGKHPSESTSHLNYRSNSQSAPVTASSFRRRFLLWDHANTTIESSIGRDHVSTLERYLIYRCDGASMTLCGGWADRVKGILLTYVIANLTGRIFKVEILEPPCNILQYVIPNLVNWTLPVSLHDRIGKSSRDAKAINKVDSVPFYNSIHSLNFTEMLVARNAKYTYFKANLDYSEGLLKSEVYSHQLSWMSSLNNAEILSTLYKRIFKLSSYLQNRMNKFMTSTLPTQRHRLICAHARMGANPTNPYDSAVRLRETDLALTNLLHCACAPKGKIKGKSRNACRSA
;
A
#
# COMPACT_ATOMS: atom_id res chain seq x y z
N MET A 1 -36.28 30.36 34.33
CA MET A 1 -35.62 30.52 33.01
C MET A 1 -34.92 29.27 32.48
N GLU A 2 -34.68 28.22 33.27
CA GLU A 2 -34.00 26.99 32.76
C GLU A 2 -34.94 25.96 32.10
N ALA A 3 -36.23 25.94 32.47
CA ALA A 3 -37.20 25.00 31.91
C ALA A 3 -37.39 25.17 30.38
N THR A 4 -37.29 26.40 29.87
CA THR A 4 -37.44 26.74 28.45
C THR A 4 -36.24 26.33 27.59
N LYS A 5 -35.06 26.10 28.18
CA LYS A 5 -33.86 25.68 27.43
C LYS A 5 -33.87 24.18 27.14
N ARG A 6 -34.39 23.36 28.07
CA ARG A 6 -34.54 21.90 27.87
C ARG A 6 -35.63 21.56 26.85
N GLN A 7 -36.75 22.30 26.85
CA GLN A 7 -37.81 22.12 25.86
C GLN A 7 -37.34 22.44 24.43
N ARG A 8 -36.50 23.47 24.24
CA ARG A 8 -35.94 23.80 22.92
C ARG A 8 -34.98 22.73 22.38
N ILE A 9 -34.21 22.08 23.25
CA ILE A 9 -33.31 20.98 22.86
C ILE A 9 -34.13 19.76 22.45
N PHE A 10 -35.19 19.42 23.18
CA PHE A 10 -36.08 18.31 22.83
C PHE A 10 -36.79 18.54 21.49
N LEU A 11 -37.26 19.76 21.23
CA LEU A 11 -37.87 20.13 19.94
C LEU A 11 -36.88 20.05 18.77
N LEU A 12 -35.63 20.46 18.96
CA LEU A 12 -34.60 20.36 17.92
C LEU A 12 -34.21 18.91 17.63
N LEU A 13 -34.12 18.05 18.64
CA LEU A 13 -33.85 16.62 18.46
C LEU A 13 -35.01 15.89 17.78
N ALA A 14 -36.25 16.22 18.13
CA ALA A 14 -37.44 15.68 17.48
C ALA A 14 -37.50 16.09 15.99
N LEU A 15 -37.20 17.36 15.67
CA LEU A 15 -37.14 17.84 14.29
C LEU A 15 -36.06 17.09 13.48
N TRP A 16 -34.90 16.84 14.10
CA TRP A 16 -33.79 16.13 13.45
C TRP A 16 -34.15 14.66 13.15
N ALA A 17 -34.86 13.98 14.06
CA ALA A 17 -35.32 12.61 13.86
C ALA A 17 -36.34 12.49 12.71
N VAL A 18 -37.24 13.48 12.56
CA VAL A 18 -38.22 13.50 11.46
C VAL A 18 -37.54 13.74 10.11
N VAL A 19 -36.55 14.64 10.04
CA VAL A 19 -35.77 14.89 8.81
C VAL A 19 -34.92 13.67 8.43
N ALA A 20 -34.30 13.00 9.40
CA ALA A 20 -33.51 11.79 9.13
C ALA A 20 -34.41 10.65 8.59
N SER A 21 -35.61 10.49 9.15
CA SER A 21 -36.56 9.44 8.74
C SER A 21 -37.12 9.68 7.33
N THR A 22 -37.41 10.93 6.97
CA THR A 22 -37.91 11.28 5.63
C THR A 22 -36.83 11.15 4.54
N VAL A 23 -35.57 11.43 4.85
CA VAL A 23 -34.44 11.18 3.93
C VAL A 23 -34.22 9.68 3.70
N LEU A 24 -34.36 8.85 4.74
CA LEU A 24 -34.26 7.39 4.62
C LEU A 24 -35.39 6.77 3.77
N ILE A 25 -36.61 7.29 3.89
CA ILE A 25 -37.76 6.83 3.09
C ILE A 25 -37.57 7.19 1.61
N SER A 26 -37.08 8.40 1.30
CA SER A 26 -36.88 8.85 -0.08
C SER A 26 -35.74 8.12 -0.81
N ILE A 27 -34.75 7.60 -0.09
CA ILE A 27 -33.68 6.77 -0.68
C ILE A 27 -34.21 5.37 -1.04
N ASN A 28 -35.18 4.85 -0.28
CA ASN A 28 -35.72 3.51 -0.49
C ASN A 28 -36.65 3.41 -1.72
N GLU A 29 -37.29 4.51 -2.13
CA GLU A 29 -38.17 4.53 -3.31
C GLU A 29 -37.44 4.63 -4.65
N LYS A 30 -36.15 5.04 -4.66
CA LYS A 30 -35.39 5.23 -5.91
C LYS A 30 -34.60 4.02 -6.41
N PHE A 31 -34.67 2.88 -5.73
CA PHE A 31 -34.01 1.64 -6.17
C PHE A 31 -34.91 0.42 -5.98
N PRO A 32 -35.80 0.10 -6.94
CA PRO A 32 -36.44 -1.20 -6.96
C PRO A 32 -35.40 -2.26 -7.32
N THR A 33 -35.30 -3.23 -6.43
CA THR A 33 -34.58 -4.49 -6.46
C THR A 33 -34.64 -5.19 -7.83
N MET A 34 -33.47 -5.48 -8.42
CA MET A 34 -33.34 -6.55 -9.42
C MET A 34 -32.93 -7.86 -8.75
N LEU A 35 -33.54 -8.92 -9.27
CA LEU A 35 -33.70 -10.26 -8.74
C LEU A 35 -32.41 -11.02 -8.40
N SER A 36 -32.58 -11.86 -7.38
CA SER A 36 -31.67 -12.89 -6.89
C SER A 36 -31.31 -13.94 -7.95
N VAL A 37 -30.02 -14.16 -8.14
CA VAL A 37 -29.49 -15.46 -8.59
C VAL A 37 -28.81 -16.10 -7.39
N GLY A 38 -29.42 -17.17 -6.88
CA GLY A 38 -28.93 -17.90 -5.73
C GLY A 38 -27.62 -18.63 -6.05
N TYR A 39 -26.52 -18.19 -5.46
CA TYR A 39 -25.26 -18.93 -5.43
C TYR A 39 -25.04 -19.47 -4.02
N LYS A 40 -25.11 -20.79 -3.86
CA LYS A 40 -24.76 -21.49 -2.61
C LYS A 40 -23.26 -21.32 -2.36
N GLY A 41 -22.92 -20.38 -1.48
CA GLY A 41 -21.57 -20.21 -0.96
C GLY A 41 -21.18 -21.40 -0.09
N ARG A 42 -20.08 -22.05 -0.45
CA ARG A 42 -19.42 -23.09 0.36
C ARG A 42 -18.58 -22.38 1.42
N GLU A 43 -19.03 -22.41 2.68
CA GLU A 43 -18.27 -21.87 3.81
C GLU A 43 -16.97 -22.68 4.00
N ASN A 44 -15.82 -22.04 3.79
CA ASN A 44 -14.52 -22.58 4.15
C ASN A 44 -14.17 -22.13 5.58
N SER A 45 -14.36 -23.03 6.55
CA SER A 45 -14.11 -22.85 7.99
C SER A 45 -12.65 -22.55 8.38
N ASN A 46 -11.70 -22.56 7.43
CA ASN A 46 -10.26 -22.49 7.71
C ASN A 46 -9.69 -21.06 7.79
N VAL A 47 -10.41 -20.03 7.29
CA VAL A 47 -9.88 -18.65 7.25
C VAL A 47 -9.94 -17.97 8.62
N THR A 48 -10.98 -18.24 9.42
CA THR A 48 -11.19 -17.62 10.74
C THR A 48 -10.19 -18.09 11.79
N GLN A 49 -9.65 -19.31 11.64
CA GLN A 49 -8.68 -19.88 12.58
C GLN A 49 -7.26 -19.31 12.37
N TRP A 50 -6.97 -18.71 11.20
CA TRP A 50 -5.66 -18.16 10.88
C TRP A 50 -5.45 -16.75 11.44
N MET A 51 -6.48 -15.89 11.41
CA MET A 51 -6.38 -14.53 11.98
C MET A 51 -6.14 -14.52 13.50
N LYS A 52 -6.59 -15.56 14.22
CA LYS A 52 -6.30 -15.73 15.66
C LYS A 52 -4.85 -16.11 15.95
N ARG A 53 -4.16 -16.79 15.03
CA ARG A 53 -2.78 -17.27 15.23
C ARG A 53 -1.73 -16.17 15.05
N ASP A 54 -2.01 -15.20 14.18
CA ASP A 54 -1.12 -14.05 13.93
C ASP A 54 -1.12 -13.03 15.09
N THR A 55 -2.17 -13.01 15.90
CA THR A 55 -2.26 -12.18 17.12
C THR A 55 -1.50 -12.80 18.30
N GLU A 56 -1.51 -14.13 18.45
CA GLU A 56 -0.74 -14.82 19.51
C GLU A 56 0.77 -14.82 19.25
N THR A 57 1.21 -14.89 17.99
CA THR A 57 2.65 -14.96 17.66
C THR A 57 3.36 -13.62 17.92
N LYS A 58 2.66 -12.49 17.78
CA LYS A 58 3.20 -11.14 18.07
C LYS A 58 3.33 -10.85 19.58
N SER A 59 2.56 -11.53 20.43
CA SER A 59 2.64 -11.39 21.89
C SER A 59 3.92 -12.03 22.48
N LYS A 60 4.45 -13.09 21.85
CA LYS A 60 5.60 -13.85 22.40
C LYS A 60 6.98 -13.33 22.00
N LEU A 61 7.09 -12.44 21.00
CA LEU A 61 8.38 -11.95 20.48
C LEU A 61 8.86 -10.61 21.07
N SER A 62 8.16 -10.05 22.07
CA SER A 62 8.49 -8.73 22.66
C SER A 62 9.37 -8.78 23.92
N MET A 63 10.08 -9.88 24.18
CA MET A 63 11.02 -9.94 25.31
C MET A 63 12.39 -10.45 24.86
N THR A 64 13.41 -9.66 25.20
CA THR A 64 14.86 -9.91 25.14
C THR A 64 15.53 -9.71 23.78
N MET A 65 16.12 -8.53 23.57
CA MET A 65 17.44 -8.38 22.94
C MET A 65 18.15 -7.13 23.47
N SER A 66 19.10 -7.35 24.40
CA SER A 66 20.14 -6.39 24.78
C SER A 66 21.29 -6.50 23.79
N TYR A 67 21.67 -5.39 23.16
CA TYR A 67 22.76 -5.36 22.18
C TYR A 67 24.05 -4.82 22.81
N ASN A 68 25.09 -5.65 22.84
CA ASN A 68 26.45 -5.27 23.22
C ASN A 68 27.17 -4.60 22.04
N SER A 69 27.66 -3.38 22.29
CA SER A 69 28.47 -2.58 21.36
C SER A 69 29.93 -3.08 21.38
N SER A 70 30.43 -3.56 20.24
CA SER A 70 31.86 -3.81 20.02
C SER A 70 32.38 -3.05 18.80
N LYS A 71 33.50 -2.36 19.02
CA LYS A 71 34.20 -1.45 18.10
C LYS A 71 34.84 -2.22 16.93
N ALA A 72 34.79 -1.64 15.73
CA ALA A 72 35.61 -2.03 14.59
C ALA A 72 36.74 -0.99 14.34
N PRO A 73 37.91 -1.40 13.82
CA PRO A 73 39.09 -0.57 13.70
C PRO A 73 39.18 0.21 12.38
N ALA A 74 39.98 1.28 12.43
CA ALA A 74 40.19 2.26 11.38
C ALA A 74 41.03 1.74 10.21
N GLU A 75 40.54 1.97 8.99
CA GLU A 75 41.27 1.73 7.74
C GLU A 75 41.72 3.04 7.08
N LYS A 76 43.01 3.12 6.77
CA LYS A 76 43.69 4.26 6.11
C LYS A 76 43.41 4.24 4.61
N LYS A 77 42.86 5.33 4.05
CA LYS A 77 42.81 5.55 2.59
C LYS A 77 43.93 6.49 2.13
N LYS A 78 44.72 6.01 1.16
CA LYS A 78 45.75 6.76 0.43
C LYS A 78 45.11 7.67 -0.62
N SER A 79 45.71 8.86 -0.76
CA SER A 79 45.39 9.92 -1.71
C SER A 79 46.19 9.74 -3.01
N SER A 80 45.56 9.94 -4.17
CA SER A 80 46.25 10.19 -5.43
C SER A 80 45.54 11.29 -6.23
N LYS A 81 46.28 12.40 -6.43
CA LYS A 81 46.15 13.42 -7.49
C LYS A 81 46.14 12.75 -8.89
N THR A 82 45.67 13.28 -10.01
CA THR A 82 45.62 14.64 -10.58
C THR A 82 44.85 14.56 -11.91
N GLY A 83 44.25 15.66 -12.39
CA GLY A 83 43.83 15.77 -13.80
C GLY A 83 42.94 16.99 -14.06
N LYS A 84 43.54 18.08 -14.58
CA LYS A 84 42.87 19.27 -15.11
C LYS A 84 42.70 19.13 -16.63
N HIS A 85 41.55 19.53 -17.17
CA HIS A 85 41.37 20.00 -18.56
C HIS A 85 40.09 20.87 -18.64
N PRO A 86 39.90 21.71 -19.68
CA PRO A 86 39.51 23.10 -19.54
C PRO A 86 38.07 23.35 -19.99
N SER A 87 37.60 24.51 -19.55
CA SER A 87 36.30 25.13 -19.78
C SER A 87 35.98 25.40 -21.25
N GLU A 88 34.74 25.08 -21.65
CA GLU A 88 34.12 25.55 -22.88
C GLU A 88 32.93 26.46 -22.50
N SER A 89 32.98 27.69 -23.00
CA SER A 89 32.06 28.78 -22.71
C SER A 89 30.82 28.72 -23.61
N THR A 90 29.62 28.67 -23.03
CA THR A 90 28.36 28.88 -23.75
C THR A 90 27.60 30.06 -23.14
N SER A 91 27.31 31.03 -24.00
CA SER A 91 26.58 32.26 -23.73
C SER A 91 25.08 31.98 -23.67
N HIS A 92 24.44 32.26 -22.53
CA HIS A 92 22.99 32.23 -22.39
C HIS A 92 22.42 33.62 -22.10
N LEU A 93 21.40 33.95 -22.89
CA LEU A 93 20.61 35.17 -22.89
C LEU A 93 19.89 35.40 -21.54
N ASN A 94 20.07 36.60 -20.99
CA ASN A 94 19.42 37.08 -19.77
C ASN A 94 17.96 37.47 -20.04
N TYR A 95 17.00 36.64 -19.61
CA TYR A 95 15.60 37.04 -19.49
C TYR A 95 15.29 37.39 -18.02
N ARG A 96 15.19 38.68 -17.74
CA ARG A 96 15.02 39.25 -16.39
C ARG A 96 13.53 39.34 -16.04
N SER A 97 12.96 38.26 -15.48
CA SER A 97 11.62 38.31 -14.86
C SER A 97 11.75 38.78 -13.41
N ASN A 98 11.51 40.07 -13.18
CA ASN A 98 11.43 40.68 -11.86
C ASN A 98 10.07 40.37 -11.20
N SER A 99 10.07 39.41 -10.28
CA SER A 99 9.03 39.22 -9.26
C SER A 99 9.54 38.23 -8.21
N GLN A 100 10.57 38.63 -7.47
CA GLN A 100 11.07 37.86 -6.33
C GLN A 100 10.23 38.17 -5.08
N SER A 101 9.05 37.56 -4.99
CA SER A 101 8.45 37.33 -3.67
C SER A 101 9.37 36.40 -2.90
N ALA A 102 9.81 36.81 -1.69
CA ALA A 102 10.69 36.00 -0.86
C ALA A 102 10.16 34.56 -0.73
N PRO A 103 10.99 33.52 -0.94
CA PRO A 103 10.56 32.14 -0.89
C PRO A 103 10.06 31.86 0.53
N VAL A 104 8.74 31.76 0.69
CA VAL A 104 8.11 31.31 1.92
C VAL A 104 8.71 29.94 2.23
N THR A 105 9.54 29.87 3.27
CA THR A 105 10.24 28.66 3.70
C THR A 105 9.20 27.67 4.19
N ALA A 106 8.68 26.86 3.26
CA ALA A 106 7.79 25.76 3.57
C ALA A 106 8.43 24.93 4.68
N SER A 107 7.71 24.76 5.79
CA SER A 107 8.23 24.09 6.98
C SER A 107 8.95 22.79 6.62
N SER A 108 10.04 22.46 7.33
CA SER A 108 10.77 21.19 7.16
C SER A 108 9.84 19.96 7.23
N PHE A 109 8.72 20.07 7.94
CA PHE A 109 7.65 19.06 7.98
C PHE A 109 6.94 18.89 6.64
N ARG A 110 6.48 19.98 6.00
CA ARG A 110 5.85 19.94 4.67
C ARG A 110 6.77 19.31 3.62
N ARG A 111 8.07 19.65 3.68
CA ARG A 111 9.09 19.04 2.82
C ARG A 111 9.27 17.54 3.11
N ARG A 112 9.19 17.13 4.39
CA ARG A 112 9.28 15.72 4.79
C ARG A 112 8.03 14.89 4.43
N PHE A 113 6.85 15.49 4.44
CA PHE A 113 5.62 14.79 4.05
C PHE A 113 5.58 14.49 2.55
N LEU A 114 6.20 15.37 1.75
CA LEU A 114 6.35 15.21 0.29
C LEU A 114 7.56 14.33 -0.10
N LEU A 115 8.20 13.61 0.84
CA LEU A 115 9.34 12.70 0.57
C LEU A 115 9.02 11.52 -0.34
N TRP A 116 7.77 11.40 -0.79
CA TRP A 116 7.41 10.45 -1.84
C TRP A 116 8.37 10.55 -3.04
N ASP A 117 8.72 11.78 -3.45
CA ASP A 117 9.52 12.04 -4.64
C ASP A 117 11.05 11.93 -4.42
N HIS A 118 11.52 12.07 -3.17
CA HIS A 118 12.96 12.07 -2.85
C HIS A 118 13.59 10.67 -2.82
N ALA A 119 12.80 9.60 -2.93
CA ALA A 119 13.29 8.24 -2.77
C ALA A 119 13.92 7.64 -4.04
N ASN A 120 13.79 8.29 -5.20
CA ASN A 120 14.18 7.69 -6.49
C ASN A 120 15.67 7.34 -6.56
N THR A 121 16.57 8.21 -6.07
CA THR A 121 18.03 7.96 -6.11
C THR A 121 18.47 6.80 -5.22
N THR A 122 17.73 6.51 -4.15
CA THR A 122 18.04 5.40 -3.24
C THR A 122 17.47 4.07 -3.75
N ILE A 123 16.39 4.09 -4.53
CA ILE A 123 15.71 2.87 -4.99
C ILE A 123 16.55 2.11 -6.02
N GLU A 124 17.16 2.81 -6.98
CA GLU A 124 17.99 2.16 -7.99
C GLU A 124 19.24 1.52 -7.39
N SER A 125 19.87 2.19 -6.42
CA SER A 125 21.02 1.62 -5.70
C SER A 125 20.64 0.47 -4.78
N SER A 126 19.39 0.42 -4.30
CA SER A 126 18.91 -0.66 -3.42
C SER A 126 18.57 -1.93 -4.20
N ILE A 127 17.69 -1.85 -5.20
CA ILE A 127 17.20 -3.05 -5.94
C ILE A 127 18.15 -3.44 -7.08
N GLY A 128 18.91 -2.50 -7.62
CA GLY A 128 19.69 -2.68 -8.84
C GLY A 128 18.89 -2.42 -10.12
N ARG A 129 19.49 -2.75 -11.27
CA ARG A 129 18.84 -2.65 -12.59
C ARG A 129 17.85 -3.79 -12.79
N ASP A 130 16.78 -3.54 -13.53
CA ASP A 130 15.85 -4.60 -13.91
C ASP A 130 16.56 -5.64 -14.79
N HIS A 131 16.42 -6.91 -14.43
CA HIS A 131 16.90 -8.02 -15.21
C HIS A 131 15.82 -8.39 -16.23
N VAL A 132 15.99 -7.90 -17.45
CA VAL A 132 15.10 -8.21 -18.59
C VAL A 132 15.89 -9.02 -19.60
N SER A 133 15.42 -10.23 -19.88
CA SER A 133 15.99 -11.07 -20.95
C SER A 133 15.78 -10.41 -22.32
N THR A 134 16.67 -10.69 -23.27
CA THR A 134 16.47 -10.32 -24.68
C THR A 134 15.29 -11.06 -25.32
N LEU A 135 14.84 -12.16 -24.72
CA LEU A 135 13.64 -12.88 -25.16
C LEU A 135 12.39 -12.11 -24.72
N GLU A 136 11.51 -11.78 -25.66
CA GLU A 136 10.25 -11.08 -25.42
C GLU A 136 9.21 -11.95 -24.68
N ARG A 137 9.48 -12.29 -23.41
CA ARG A 137 8.57 -13.05 -22.56
C ARG A 137 7.99 -12.14 -21.50
N TYR A 138 6.69 -12.25 -21.27
CA TYR A 138 5.94 -11.37 -20.41
C TYR A 138 5.47 -12.10 -19.15
N LEU A 139 5.46 -11.38 -18.03
CA LEU A 139 4.73 -11.74 -16.83
C LEU A 139 3.80 -10.58 -16.49
N ILE A 140 2.50 -10.85 -16.61
CA ILE A 140 1.44 -9.84 -16.60
C ILE A 140 0.60 -10.06 -15.34
N TYR A 141 0.64 -9.12 -14.41
CA TYR A 141 -0.36 -9.09 -13.34
C TYR A 141 -1.70 -8.76 -13.98
N ARG A 142 -2.69 -9.64 -13.85
CA ARG A 142 -4.01 -9.44 -14.43
C ARG A 142 -5.10 -9.60 -13.39
N CYS A 143 -5.99 -8.60 -13.34
CA CYS A 143 -7.23 -8.69 -12.58
C CYS A 143 -8.40 -8.30 -13.50
N ASP A 144 -9.32 -9.23 -13.77
CA ASP A 144 -10.46 -9.01 -14.65
C ASP A 144 -11.77 -9.60 -14.09
N GLY A 145 -12.88 -9.32 -14.76
CA GLY A 145 -14.22 -9.81 -14.41
C GLY A 145 -14.53 -11.24 -14.84
N ALA A 146 -13.57 -11.95 -15.44
CA ALA A 146 -13.76 -13.28 -15.97
C ALA A 146 -12.83 -14.30 -15.28
N SER A 147 -11.83 -14.82 -16.01
CA SER A 147 -10.93 -15.87 -15.52
C SER A 147 -9.98 -15.38 -14.40
N MET A 148 -9.76 -14.06 -14.32
CA MET A 148 -8.85 -13.42 -13.36
C MET A 148 -9.60 -12.59 -12.31
N THR A 149 -10.80 -13.05 -11.91
CA THR A 149 -11.64 -12.47 -10.84
C THR A 149 -11.07 -12.60 -9.43
N LEU A 150 -11.72 -11.91 -8.48
CA LEU A 150 -11.51 -12.04 -7.03
C LEU A 150 -10.13 -11.59 -6.52
N CYS A 151 -9.53 -10.56 -7.12
CA CYS A 151 -8.21 -10.06 -6.68
C CYS A 151 -8.24 -9.23 -5.38
N GLY A 152 -9.38 -9.18 -4.69
CA GLY A 152 -9.58 -8.33 -3.52
C GLY A 152 -9.63 -6.83 -3.83
N GLY A 153 -9.43 -6.03 -2.78
CA GLY A 153 -9.44 -4.57 -2.87
C GLY A 153 -8.14 -4.01 -3.46
N TRP A 154 -8.03 -2.68 -3.54
CA TRP A 154 -6.83 -2.02 -4.08
C TRP A 154 -5.54 -2.45 -3.37
N ALA A 155 -5.55 -2.53 -2.04
CA ALA A 155 -4.38 -2.95 -1.27
C ALA A 155 -3.91 -4.37 -1.63
N ASP A 156 -4.83 -5.29 -1.87
CA ASP A 156 -4.49 -6.68 -2.19
C ASP A 156 -3.96 -6.80 -3.63
N ARG A 157 -4.54 -6.02 -4.55
CA ARG A 157 -4.04 -5.91 -5.92
C ARG A 157 -2.64 -5.34 -5.97
N VAL A 158 -2.37 -4.29 -5.20
CA VAL A 158 -1.02 -3.74 -5.07
C VAL A 158 -0.05 -4.83 -4.65
N LYS A 159 -0.34 -5.59 -3.58
CA LYS A 159 0.54 -6.71 -3.15
C LYS A 159 0.79 -7.71 -4.28
N GLY A 160 -0.26 -8.10 -5.00
CA GLY A 160 -0.16 -8.96 -6.17
C GLY A 160 0.73 -8.39 -7.28
N ILE A 161 0.59 -7.10 -7.59
CA ILE A 161 1.40 -6.37 -8.56
C ILE A 161 2.88 -6.36 -8.12
N LEU A 162 3.14 -6.04 -6.84
CA LEU A 162 4.50 -6.01 -6.29
C LEU A 162 5.16 -7.39 -6.37
N LEU A 163 4.45 -8.45 -5.98
CA LEU A 163 4.96 -9.83 -6.11
C LEU A 163 5.26 -10.17 -7.58
N THR A 164 4.34 -9.84 -8.48
CA THR A 164 4.50 -10.15 -9.91
C THR A 164 5.74 -9.46 -10.49
N TYR A 165 5.99 -8.21 -10.09
CA TYR A 165 7.21 -7.50 -10.48
C TYR A 165 8.48 -8.22 -9.99
N VAL A 166 8.51 -8.65 -8.72
CA VAL A 166 9.67 -9.39 -8.18
C VAL A 166 9.90 -10.68 -8.97
N ILE A 167 8.85 -11.47 -9.21
CA ILE A 167 8.95 -12.71 -10.00
C ILE A 167 9.42 -12.42 -11.44
N ALA A 168 8.90 -11.37 -12.07
CA ALA A 168 9.31 -10.99 -13.42
C ALA A 168 10.81 -10.68 -13.48
N ASN A 169 11.31 -9.90 -12.51
CA ASN A 169 12.72 -9.56 -12.39
C ASN A 169 13.59 -10.80 -12.15
N LEU A 170 13.19 -11.68 -11.24
CA LEU A 170 13.92 -12.92 -10.93
C LEU A 170 13.98 -13.90 -12.11
N THR A 171 13.02 -13.84 -13.03
CA THR A 171 12.89 -14.79 -14.15
C THR A 171 13.24 -14.16 -15.50
N GLY A 172 13.73 -12.91 -15.52
CA GLY A 172 14.10 -12.23 -16.76
C GLY A 172 12.93 -11.87 -17.67
N ARG A 173 11.70 -11.77 -17.15
CA ARG A 173 10.49 -11.48 -17.93
C ARG A 173 10.13 -9.99 -17.89
N ILE A 174 9.51 -9.53 -18.98
CA ILE A 174 8.95 -8.19 -19.09
C ILE A 174 7.70 -8.09 -18.20
N PHE A 175 7.79 -7.27 -17.17
CA PHE A 175 6.71 -7.03 -16.23
C PHE A 175 5.64 -6.09 -16.80
N LYS A 176 4.37 -6.46 -16.67
CA LYS A 176 3.22 -5.66 -17.09
C LYS A 176 2.05 -5.79 -16.11
N VAL A 177 1.15 -4.80 -16.14
CA VAL A 177 -0.05 -4.74 -15.29
C VAL A 177 -1.28 -4.46 -16.13
N GLU A 178 -2.32 -5.23 -15.89
CA GLU A 178 -3.64 -5.13 -16.53
C GLU A 178 -4.73 -5.23 -15.45
N ILE A 179 -5.42 -4.12 -15.19
CA ILE A 179 -6.52 -4.06 -14.23
C ILE A 179 -7.77 -3.69 -15.02
N LEU A 180 -8.61 -4.68 -15.28
CA LEU A 180 -9.86 -4.51 -16.04
C LEU A 180 -11.08 -4.32 -15.13
N GLU A 181 -10.98 -4.73 -13.86
CA GLU A 181 -12.06 -4.55 -12.88
C GLU A 181 -11.60 -3.97 -11.53
N PRO A 182 -12.38 -3.06 -10.89
CA PRO A 182 -13.55 -2.40 -11.48
C PRO A 182 -13.10 -1.53 -12.67
N PRO A 183 -14.03 -1.06 -13.53
CA PRO A 183 -13.70 -0.23 -14.69
C PRO A 183 -13.24 1.17 -14.23
N CYS A 184 -12.07 1.21 -13.61
CA CYS A 184 -11.41 2.41 -13.14
C CYS A 184 -10.09 2.53 -13.91
N ASN A 185 -9.88 3.67 -14.53
CA ASN A 185 -8.61 3.94 -15.19
C ASN A 185 -7.58 4.26 -14.11
N ILE A 186 -6.84 3.25 -13.66
CA ILE A 186 -5.85 3.40 -12.59
C ILE A 186 -4.76 4.42 -12.93
N LEU A 187 -4.52 4.67 -14.23
CA LEU A 187 -3.57 5.68 -14.72
C LEU A 187 -3.99 7.12 -14.38
N GLN A 188 -5.25 7.35 -14.04
CA GLN A 188 -5.68 8.62 -13.46
C GLN A 188 -5.11 8.85 -12.07
N TYR A 189 -4.68 7.81 -11.36
CA TYR A 189 -4.21 7.89 -9.98
C TYR A 189 -2.71 7.61 -9.87
N VAL A 190 -2.25 6.50 -10.44
CA VAL A 190 -0.85 6.08 -10.43
C VAL A 190 -0.38 5.73 -11.82
N ILE A 191 0.82 6.16 -12.16
CA ILE A 191 1.45 5.93 -13.47
C ILE A 191 2.81 5.24 -13.27
N PRO A 192 3.42 4.69 -14.33
CA PRO A 192 4.78 4.15 -14.26
C PRO A 192 5.79 5.11 -13.67
N ASN A 193 6.62 4.61 -12.75
CA ASN A 193 7.81 5.32 -12.28
C ASN A 193 9.07 4.82 -13.00
N LEU A 194 9.94 4.07 -12.32
CA LEU A 194 11.18 3.53 -12.90
C LEU A 194 10.90 2.34 -13.81
N VAL A 195 9.79 1.64 -13.59
CA VAL A 195 9.41 0.45 -14.34
C VAL A 195 8.19 0.75 -15.21
N ASN A 196 8.34 0.60 -16.52
CA ASN A 196 7.22 0.76 -17.45
C ASN A 196 6.31 -0.50 -17.48
N TRP A 197 5.36 -0.55 -16.57
CA TRP A 197 4.40 -1.64 -16.44
C TRP A 197 3.15 -1.51 -17.33
N THR A 198 3.01 -0.42 -18.11
CA THR A 198 1.85 -0.25 -18.99
C THR A 198 1.85 -1.24 -20.13
N LEU A 199 0.66 -1.72 -20.47
CA LEU A 199 0.42 -2.60 -21.61
C LEU A 199 -0.31 -1.83 -22.71
N PRO A 200 0.16 -1.86 -23.97
CA PRO A 200 -0.59 -1.27 -25.08
C PRO A 200 -1.94 -1.95 -25.25
N VAL A 201 -2.98 -1.16 -25.57
CA VAL A 201 -4.35 -1.68 -25.71
C VAL A 201 -4.42 -2.80 -26.76
N SER A 202 -3.66 -2.66 -27.84
CA SER A 202 -3.57 -3.64 -28.93
C SER A 202 -3.08 -5.02 -28.51
N LEU A 203 -2.44 -5.16 -27.33
CA LEU A 203 -2.01 -6.45 -26.82
C LEU A 203 -3.17 -7.22 -26.17
N HIS A 204 -4.20 -6.53 -25.67
CA HIS A 204 -5.34 -7.18 -25.00
C HIS A 204 -6.11 -8.09 -25.96
N ASP A 205 -6.35 -7.63 -27.19
CA ASP A 205 -7.09 -8.38 -28.22
C ASP A 205 -6.34 -9.64 -28.70
N ARG A 206 -5.00 -9.60 -28.66
CA ARG A 206 -4.15 -10.71 -29.12
C ARG A 206 -4.09 -11.84 -28.11
N ILE A 207 -4.13 -11.53 -26.82
CA ILE A 207 -3.90 -12.53 -25.77
C ILE A 207 -5.22 -13.15 -25.27
N GLY A 208 -6.37 -12.48 -25.41
CA GLY A 208 -7.68 -13.03 -25.03
C GLY A 208 -8.14 -14.25 -25.83
N LYS A 209 -7.55 -14.53 -26.99
CA LYS A 209 -7.93 -15.63 -27.88
C LYS A 209 -7.00 -16.82 -27.72
N SER A 210 -7.15 -17.58 -26.64
CA SER A 210 -6.62 -18.95 -26.40
C SER A 210 -5.38 -19.33 -27.24
N SER A 211 -4.30 -18.56 -27.12
CA SER A 211 -3.07 -18.87 -27.84
C SER A 211 -2.30 -19.92 -27.05
N ARG A 212 -1.68 -20.87 -27.74
CA ARG A 212 -0.72 -21.82 -27.14
C ARG A 212 0.42 -21.11 -26.38
N ASP A 213 0.58 -19.81 -26.63
CA ASP A 213 1.59 -18.95 -26.05
C ASP A 213 1.19 -18.30 -24.72
N ALA A 214 -0.05 -18.51 -24.24
CA ALA A 214 -0.55 -17.92 -23.01
C ALA A 214 -0.73 -18.96 -21.89
N LYS A 215 -0.35 -18.60 -20.66
CA LYS A 215 -0.56 -19.38 -19.43
C LYS A 215 -1.17 -18.49 -18.35
N ALA A 216 -2.16 -18.97 -17.62
CA ALA A 216 -2.68 -18.29 -16.43
C ALA A 216 -2.24 -19.01 -15.15
N ILE A 217 -1.85 -18.24 -14.14
CA ILE A 217 -1.46 -18.71 -12.80
C ILE A 217 -2.27 -17.93 -11.77
N ASN A 218 -3.10 -18.64 -11.02
CA ASN A 218 -3.92 -18.07 -9.95
C ASN A 218 -3.37 -18.49 -8.58
N LYS A 219 -2.98 -17.51 -7.77
CA LYS A 219 -2.49 -17.66 -6.39
C LYS A 219 -3.24 -16.76 -5.39
N VAL A 220 -4.45 -16.32 -5.74
CA VAL A 220 -5.34 -15.62 -4.80
C VAL A 220 -5.66 -16.54 -3.62
N ASP A 221 -5.49 -16.03 -2.40
CA ASP A 221 -5.73 -16.70 -1.11
C ASP A 221 -5.04 -18.08 -0.99
N SER A 222 -3.98 -18.30 -1.76
CA SER A 222 -3.34 -19.60 -1.88
C SER A 222 -2.35 -19.83 -0.73
N VAL A 223 -2.84 -20.34 0.40
CA VAL A 223 -2.03 -20.74 1.57
C VAL A 223 -0.85 -21.68 1.20
N PRO A 224 -1.01 -22.71 0.34
CA PRO A 224 0.13 -23.56 -0.03
C PRO A 224 1.25 -22.78 -0.70
N PHE A 225 0.90 -21.86 -1.60
CA PHE A 225 1.88 -20.99 -2.28
C PHE A 225 2.53 -19.99 -1.33
N TYR A 226 1.78 -19.45 -0.36
CA TYR A 226 2.34 -18.59 0.69
C TYR A 226 3.40 -19.34 1.50
N ASN A 227 3.07 -20.55 1.94
CA ASN A 227 3.97 -21.36 2.75
C ASN A 227 5.20 -21.83 1.97
N SER A 228 5.06 -22.12 0.67
CA SER A 228 6.15 -22.67 -0.15
C SER A 228 7.01 -21.63 -0.88
N ILE A 229 6.71 -20.33 -0.75
CA ILE A 229 7.35 -19.33 -1.62
C ILE A 229 8.87 -19.22 -1.40
N HIS A 230 9.36 -19.52 -0.19
CA HIS A 230 10.78 -19.48 0.14
C HIS A 230 11.61 -20.51 -0.63
N SER A 231 11.06 -21.69 -0.91
CA SER A 231 11.74 -22.78 -1.63
C SER A 231 11.33 -22.88 -3.10
N LEU A 232 10.48 -21.99 -3.60
CA LEU A 232 9.93 -22.10 -4.95
C LEU A 232 10.90 -21.59 -6.02
N ASN A 233 11.20 -22.44 -7.00
CA ASN A 233 11.85 -22.01 -8.24
C ASN A 233 10.83 -21.39 -9.20
N PHE A 234 10.80 -20.06 -9.28
CA PHE A 234 9.88 -19.34 -10.16
C PHE A 234 10.17 -19.60 -11.64
N THR A 235 11.42 -19.86 -12.02
CA THR A 235 11.77 -20.19 -13.40
C THR A 235 11.06 -21.47 -13.81
N GLU A 236 11.15 -22.52 -13.01
CA GLU A 236 10.44 -23.80 -13.26
C GLU A 236 8.92 -23.62 -13.28
N MET A 237 8.38 -22.86 -12.32
CA MET A 237 6.95 -22.53 -12.26
C MET A 237 6.44 -21.89 -13.57
N LEU A 238 7.26 -21.05 -14.21
CA LEU A 238 6.93 -20.35 -15.45
C LEU A 238 7.31 -21.13 -16.73
N VAL A 239 8.33 -22.00 -16.68
CA VAL A 239 8.90 -22.67 -17.86
C VAL A 239 8.07 -23.84 -18.37
N ALA A 240 7.21 -24.46 -17.54
CA ALA A 240 6.49 -25.70 -17.86
C ALA A 240 5.71 -25.76 -19.21
N ARG A 241 5.59 -24.65 -19.96
CA ARG A 241 4.98 -24.61 -21.31
C ARG A 241 5.65 -23.65 -22.32
N ASN A 242 6.85 -23.11 -22.02
CA ASN A 242 7.52 -22.09 -22.85
C ASN A 242 6.61 -20.90 -23.25
N ALA A 243 5.63 -20.56 -22.40
CA ALA A 243 4.62 -19.55 -22.74
C ALA A 243 5.24 -18.14 -22.87
N LYS A 244 4.99 -17.49 -24.01
CA LYS A 244 5.39 -16.08 -24.25
C LYS A 244 4.70 -15.16 -23.25
N TYR A 245 3.42 -15.39 -22.97
CA TYR A 245 2.62 -14.59 -22.05
C TYR A 245 2.23 -15.42 -20.82
N THR A 246 2.62 -14.98 -19.63
CA THR A 246 2.08 -15.55 -18.39
C THR A 246 1.27 -14.52 -17.63
N TYR A 247 -0.02 -14.81 -17.46
CA TYR A 247 -0.91 -14.08 -16.58
C TYR A 247 -0.79 -14.59 -15.17
N PHE A 248 -0.65 -13.66 -14.23
CA PHE A 248 -0.48 -13.99 -12.83
C PHE A 248 -1.45 -13.15 -11.99
N LYS A 249 -2.05 -13.77 -10.97
CA LYS A 249 -2.74 -13.05 -9.90
C LYS A 249 -2.42 -13.65 -8.55
N ALA A 250 -2.23 -12.76 -7.58
CA ALA A 250 -2.10 -13.04 -6.16
C ALA A 250 -2.62 -11.82 -5.40
N ASN A 251 -2.87 -11.97 -4.11
CA ASN A 251 -3.52 -10.92 -3.30
C ASN A 251 -2.96 -10.85 -1.85
N LEU A 252 -2.08 -11.78 -1.46
CA LEU A 252 -1.40 -11.78 -0.16
C LEU A 252 -0.07 -11.03 -0.22
N ASP A 253 0.47 -10.71 0.94
CA ASP A 253 1.83 -10.17 1.08
C ASP A 253 2.80 -11.35 1.20
N TYR A 254 3.79 -11.44 0.31
CA TYR A 254 4.74 -12.56 0.27
C TYR A 254 6.18 -12.12 0.56
N SER A 255 6.38 -10.88 1.00
CA SER A 255 7.70 -10.31 1.26
C SER A 255 8.52 -11.14 2.27
N GLU A 256 7.88 -11.65 3.33
CA GLU A 256 8.57 -12.46 4.35
C GLU A 256 9.11 -13.76 3.76
N GLY A 257 8.32 -14.43 2.92
CA GLY A 257 8.76 -15.66 2.27
C GLY A 257 9.83 -15.40 1.19
N LEU A 258 9.73 -14.29 0.46
CA LEU A 258 10.75 -13.85 -0.49
C LEU A 258 12.08 -13.52 0.21
N LEU A 259 12.03 -12.84 1.36
CA LEU A 259 13.20 -12.53 2.19
C LEU A 259 13.94 -13.80 2.62
N LYS A 260 13.21 -14.88 2.88
CA LYS A 260 13.74 -16.19 3.28
C LYS A 260 14.02 -17.11 2.08
N SER A 261 14.06 -16.58 0.86
CA SER A 261 14.17 -17.44 -0.32
C SER A 261 15.50 -18.18 -0.37
N GLU A 262 15.44 -19.50 -0.47
CA GLU A 262 16.60 -20.38 -0.60
C GLU A 262 17.13 -20.35 -2.05
N VAL A 263 16.21 -20.24 -3.02
CA VAL A 263 16.51 -20.28 -4.46
C VAL A 263 17.08 -18.95 -4.98
N TYR A 264 16.59 -17.82 -4.44
CA TYR A 264 16.91 -16.48 -4.93
C TYR A 264 17.59 -15.59 -3.89
N SER A 265 18.24 -16.20 -2.88
CA SER A 265 18.89 -15.49 -1.77
C SER A 265 19.84 -14.38 -2.23
N HIS A 266 20.65 -14.62 -3.26
CA HIS A 266 21.58 -13.63 -3.80
C HIS A 266 20.87 -12.47 -4.52
N GLN A 267 19.92 -12.78 -5.39
CA GLN A 267 19.15 -11.78 -6.17
C GLN A 267 18.24 -10.92 -5.27
N LEU A 268 17.82 -11.47 -4.13
CA LEU A 268 16.98 -10.79 -3.13
C LEU A 268 17.79 -10.26 -1.93
N SER A 269 19.12 -10.26 -2.01
CA SER A 269 20.00 -9.81 -0.92
C SER A 269 19.73 -8.36 -0.47
N TRP A 270 19.22 -7.50 -1.36
CA TRP A 270 18.80 -6.14 -1.04
C TRP A 270 17.66 -6.06 -0.02
N MET A 271 16.86 -7.12 0.14
CA MET A 271 15.78 -7.18 1.13
C MET A 271 16.30 -7.46 2.54
N SER A 272 17.51 -8.04 2.67
CA SER A 272 18.04 -8.57 3.94
C SER A 272 18.20 -7.52 5.05
N SER A 273 18.47 -6.27 4.70
CA SER A 273 18.63 -5.17 5.64
C SER A 273 17.36 -4.34 5.87
N LEU A 274 16.25 -4.72 5.25
CA LEU A 274 15.02 -3.94 5.24
C LEU A 274 13.92 -4.67 6.01
N ASN A 275 13.12 -3.94 6.78
CA ASN A 275 11.88 -4.49 7.31
C ASN A 275 10.79 -4.58 6.22
N ASN A 276 9.70 -5.30 6.51
CA ASN A 276 8.63 -5.49 5.52
C ASN A 276 8.05 -4.17 4.98
N ALA A 277 7.83 -3.17 5.84
CA ALA A 277 7.28 -1.89 5.41
C ALA A 277 8.24 -1.16 4.44
N GLU A 278 9.55 -1.23 4.71
CA GLU A 278 10.58 -0.68 3.84
C GLU A 278 10.62 -1.41 2.50
N ILE A 279 10.57 -2.74 2.49
CA ILE A 279 10.47 -3.57 1.27
C ILE A 279 9.28 -3.15 0.41
N LEU A 280 8.08 -3.16 0.99
CA LEU A 280 6.85 -2.80 0.28
C LEU A 280 6.90 -1.37 -0.23
N SER A 281 7.41 -0.43 0.57
CA SER A 281 7.53 0.98 0.16
C SER A 281 8.52 1.16 -0.99
N THR A 282 9.64 0.42 -0.97
CA THR A 282 10.68 0.46 -2.01
C THR A 282 10.14 -0.09 -3.32
N LEU A 283 9.49 -1.26 -3.29
CA LEU A 283 8.84 -1.85 -4.46
C LEU A 283 7.73 -0.96 -5.01
N TYR A 284 6.88 -0.43 -4.13
CA TYR A 284 5.79 0.46 -4.53
C TYR A 284 6.34 1.69 -5.24
N LYS A 285 7.33 2.37 -4.67
CA LYS A 285 7.92 3.59 -5.26
C LYS A 285 8.66 3.29 -6.56
N ARG A 286 9.27 2.11 -6.69
CA ARG A 286 9.90 1.69 -7.94
C ARG A 286 8.89 1.58 -9.09
N ILE A 287 7.73 1.00 -8.80
CA ILE A 287 6.70 0.71 -9.80
C ILE A 287 5.80 1.92 -10.05
N PHE A 288 5.36 2.60 -9.00
CA PHE A 288 4.32 3.63 -9.06
C PHE A 288 4.85 5.01 -8.71
N LYS A 289 4.42 6.01 -9.49
CA LYS A 289 4.39 7.41 -9.10
C LYS A 289 2.98 7.95 -9.21
N LEU A 290 2.69 9.01 -8.46
CA LEU A 290 1.39 9.67 -8.54
C LEU A 290 1.23 10.30 -9.94
N SER A 291 0.03 10.18 -10.51
CA SER A 291 -0.31 10.93 -11.72
C SER A 291 -0.33 12.43 -11.42
N SER A 292 -0.19 13.28 -12.43
CA SER A 292 -0.34 14.73 -12.23
C SER A 292 -1.72 15.10 -11.67
N TYR A 293 -2.77 14.35 -12.04
CA TYR A 293 -4.11 14.54 -11.49
C TYR A 293 -4.16 14.29 -9.99
N LEU A 294 -3.70 13.13 -9.52
CA LEU A 294 -3.71 12.77 -8.10
C LEU A 294 -2.72 13.62 -7.31
N GLN A 295 -1.54 13.91 -7.86
CA GLN A 295 -0.57 14.80 -7.25
C GLN A 295 -1.15 16.20 -7.03
N ASN A 296 -1.84 16.77 -8.02
CA ASN A 296 -2.48 18.09 -7.89
C ASN A 296 -3.60 18.07 -6.85
N ARG A 297 -4.42 17.01 -6.83
CA ARG A 297 -5.47 16.84 -5.83
C ARG A 297 -4.89 16.70 -4.43
N MET A 298 -3.81 15.93 -4.28
CA MET A 298 -3.06 15.80 -3.03
C MET A 298 -2.48 17.15 -2.62
N ASN A 299 -1.79 17.86 -3.50
CA ASN A 299 -1.24 19.18 -3.20
C ASN A 299 -2.31 20.17 -2.73
N LYS A 300 -3.47 20.23 -3.39
CA LYS A 300 -4.60 21.08 -2.97
C LYS A 300 -5.15 20.67 -1.61
N PHE A 301 -5.35 19.36 -1.40
CA PHE A 301 -5.77 18.85 -0.10
C PHE A 301 -4.78 19.29 0.97
N MET A 302 -3.51 18.99 0.77
CA MET A 302 -2.44 19.29 1.72
C MET A 302 -2.26 20.79 1.94
N THR A 303 -2.41 21.66 0.95
CA THR A 303 -2.34 23.12 1.20
C THR A 303 -3.52 23.62 2.02
N SER A 304 -4.71 23.04 1.84
CA SER A 304 -5.93 23.43 2.56
C SER A 304 -6.06 22.83 3.96
N THR A 305 -5.52 21.63 4.20
CA THR A 305 -5.71 20.89 5.45
C THR A 305 -4.43 20.78 6.28
N LEU A 306 -3.25 20.98 5.70
CA LEU A 306 -2.03 20.75 6.46
C LEU A 306 -1.94 21.71 7.63
N PRO A 307 -1.77 21.17 8.84
CA PRO A 307 -1.61 21.99 10.01
C PRO A 307 -0.40 22.93 9.89
N THR A 308 -0.48 24.11 10.51
CA THR A 308 0.66 25.03 10.60
C THR A 308 1.81 24.37 11.39
N GLN A 309 3.00 24.99 11.39
CA GLN A 309 4.15 24.51 12.17
C GLN A 309 3.88 24.28 13.67
N ARG A 310 2.79 24.86 14.21
CA ARG A 310 2.40 24.74 15.62
C ARG A 310 1.59 23.48 15.93
N HIS A 311 1.16 22.74 14.92
CA HIS A 311 0.27 21.61 15.09
C HIS A 311 1.02 20.27 14.93
N ARG A 312 0.47 19.22 15.55
CA ARG A 312 0.94 17.85 15.40
C ARG A 312 -0.07 17.07 14.57
N LEU A 313 0.40 16.35 13.54
CA LEU A 313 -0.44 15.45 12.77
C LEU A 313 -0.50 14.09 13.46
N ILE A 314 -1.71 13.58 13.68
CA ILE A 314 -1.96 12.21 14.13
C ILE A 314 -2.76 11.54 13.02
N CYS A 315 -2.27 10.40 12.52
CA CYS A 315 -2.96 9.61 11.52
C CYS A 315 -3.70 8.46 12.23
N ALA A 316 -5.02 8.40 12.06
CA ALA A 316 -5.83 7.27 12.47
C ALA A 316 -6.55 6.73 11.22
N HIS A 317 -6.39 5.44 10.95
CA HIS A 317 -7.09 4.76 9.87
C HIS A 317 -8.00 3.69 10.47
N ALA A 318 -9.29 3.96 10.44
CA ALA A 318 -10.32 3.03 10.89
C ALA A 318 -11.04 2.44 9.67
N ARG A 319 -11.05 1.11 9.57
CA ARG A 319 -11.90 0.38 8.63
C ARG A 319 -12.98 -0.33 9.43
N MET A 320 -14.22 0.08 9.24
CA MET A 320 -15.39 -0.51 9.88
C MET A 320 -16.35 -1.01 8.81
N GLY A 321 -16.98 -2.15 9.05
CA GLY A 321 -18.00 -2.71 8.18
C GLY A 321 -17.50 -3.29 6.84
N ALA A 322 -18.48 -3.66 6.03
CA ALA A 322 -18.33 -4.09 4.66
C ALA A 322 -18.22 -2.88 3.73
N ASN A 323 -17.37 -2.94 2.71
CA ASN A 323 -17.38 -1.97 1.62
C ASN A 323 -18.61 -2.23 0.72
N PRO A 324 -19.58 -1.30 0.63
CA PRO A 324 -20.80 -1.51 -0.16
C PRO A 324 -20.51 -1.67 -1.66
N THR A 325 -19.35 -1.21 -2.14
CA THR A 325 -18.92 -1.34 -3.54
C THR A 325 -18.13 -2.62 -3.82
N ASN A 326 -17.80 -3.41 -2.80
CA ASN A 326 -17.13 -4.69 -2.95
C ASN A 326 -18.05 -5.81 -2.42
N PRO A 327 -18.79 -6.53 -3.29
CA PRO A 327 -19.74 -7.55 -2.86
C PRO A 327 -19.10 -8.72 -2.11
N TYR A 328 -17.78 -8.88 -2.19
CA TYR A 328 -17.02 -9.91 -1.48
C TYR A 328 -16.45 -9.45 -0.13
N ASP A 329 -16.70 -8.20 0.28
CA ASP A 329 -16.28 -7.68 1.58
C ASP A 329 -17.28 -8.04 2.68
N SER A 330 -17.57 -9.33 2.85
CA SER A 330 -18.62 -9.82 3.76
C SER A 330 -18.23 -9.77 5.25
N ALA A 331 -16.94 -9.54 5.55
CA ALA A 331 -16.44 -9.58 6.92
C ALA A 331 -16.62 -8.23 7.62
N VAL A 332 -17.73 -8.06 8.35
CA VAL A 332 -17.85 -7.01 9.37
C VAL A 332 -16.91 -7.36 10.52
N ARG A 333 -15.73 -6.73 10.55
CA ARG A 333 -14.70 -6.98 11.57
C ARG A 333 -14.98 -6.34 12.93
N LEU A 334 -15.94 -5.42 13.00
CA LEU A 334 -16.34 -4.73 14.21
C LEU A 334 -17.87 -4.76 14.29
N ARG A 335 -18.40 -5.63 15.15
CA ARG A 335 -19.80 -5.59 15.57
C ARG A 335 -19.96 -4.48 16.61
N GLU A 336 -21.18 -4.01 16.81
CA GLU A 336 -21.49 -2.99 17.82
C GLU A 336 -21.02 -3.39 19.23
N THR A 337 -21.01 -4.70 19.53
CA THR A 337 -20.43 -5.29 20.75
C THR A 337 -18.93 -5.07 20.90
N ASP A 338 -18.18 -4.99 19.80
CA ASP A 338 -16.73 -4.77 19.81
C ASP A 338 -16.39 -3.30 20.12
N LEU A 339 -17.30 -2.37 19.79
CA LEU A 339 -17.19 -0.94 20.09
C LEU A 339 -17.55 -0.60 21.54
N ALA A 340 -18.36 -1.44 22.20
CA ALA A 340 -18.69 -1.28 23.61
C ALA A 340 -17.46 -1.48 24.53
N LEU A 341 -16.52 -2.34 24.13
CA LEU A 341 -15.24 -2.55 24.82
C LEU A 341 -14.29 -1.35 24.70
N THR A 342 -14.35 -0.57 23.62
CA THR A 342 -13.55 0.66 23.51
C THR A 342 -14.08 1.83 24.36
N ASN A 343 -15.36 1.80 24.78
CA ASN A 343 -15.87 2.79 25.75
C ASN A 343 -15.31 2.60 27.17
N LEU A 344 -14.79 1.41 27.50
CA LEU A 344 -14.00 1.16 28.73
C LEU A 344 -12.56 1.70 28.63
N LEU A 345 -12.07 1.96 27.42
CA LEU A 345 -10.84 2.69 27.13
C LEU A 345 -11.08 4.19 26.94
N HIS A 346 -12.09 4.75 27.63
CA HIS A 346 -12.15 6.18 27.85
C HIS A 346 -10.81 6.62 28.43
N CYS A 347 -10.08 7.38 27.62
CA CYS A 347 -8.85 8.03 28.02
C CYS A 347 -9.07 8.73 29.36
N ALA A 348 -8.51 8.16 30.43
CA ALA A 348 -8.24 8.86 31.66
C ALA A 348 -7.14 9.90 31.40
N CYS A 349 -7.44 10.91 30.59
CA CYS A 349 -6.74 12.18 30.67
C CYS A 349 -7.29 12.90 31.90
N ALA A 350 -6.86 12.44 33.08
CA ALA A 350 -7.06 13.21 34.30
C ALA A 350 -6.44 14.59 34.09
N PRO A 351 -7.13 15.69 34.42
CA PRO A 351 -6.54 17.01 34.38
C PRO A 351 -5.32 17.00 35.31
N LYS A 352 -4.17 17.47 34.82
CA LYS A 352 -2.97 17.68 35.63
C LYS A 352 -3.25 18.76 36.68
N GLY A 353 -3.86 18.37 37.79
CA GLY A 353 -3.82 19.12 39.03
C GLY A 353 -2.36 19.19 39.48
N LYS A 354 -1.89 20.38 39.87
CA LYS A 354 -0.56 20.59 40.45
C LYS A 354 -0.46 19.81 41.77
N ILE A 355 -0.04 18.55 41.72
CA ILE A 355 0.39 17.83 42.92
C ILE A 355 1.85 18.22 43.17
N LYS A 356 2.05 19.20 44.07
CA LYS A 356 3.33 19.40 44.75
C LYS A 356 3.47 18.29 45.79
N GLY A 357 4.24 17.25 45.47
CA GLY A 357 4.57 16.21 46.44
C GLY A 357 5.27 15.04 45.77
N LYS A 358 6.50 14.74 46.23
CA LYS A 358 7.29 13.59 45.80
C LYS A 358 6.49 12.30 46.03
N SER A 359 6.15 11.58 44.98
CA SER A 359 5.97 10.13 45.05
C SER A 359 6.21 9.49 43.68
N ARG A 360 7.05 8.44 43.69
CA ARG A 360 7.45 7.64 42.55
C ARG A 360 6.44 6.50 42.33
N ASN A 361 6.29 6.11 41.07
CA ASN A 361 5.80 4.82 40.56
C ASN A 361 4.32 4.48 40.78
N ALA A 362 3.52 4.59 39.71
CA ALA A 362 2.54 3.56 39.32
C ALA A 362 1.91 3.90 37.95
N CYS A 363 2.39 3.25 36.89
CA CYS A 363 1.59 2.88 35.73
C CYS A 363 2.02 1.46 35.39
N ARG A 364 1.35 0.47 35.98
CA ARG A 364 1.42 -0.91 35.52
C ARG A 364 0.47 -1.03 34.34
N SER A 365 1.02 -1.44 33.21
CA SER A 365 0.33 -1.82 31.99
C SER A 365 -0.59 -3.02 32.28
N ALA A 366 -1.80 -2.97 31.73
CA ALA A 366 -2.64 -4.14 31.47
C ALA A 366 -2.49 -4.54 30.00
#